data_AF-A0A8C7CS00-F1
#
_entry.id   AF-A0A8C7CS00-F1
#
_cell.length_a   1.000
_cell.length_b   1.000
_cell.length_c   1.000
_cell.angle_alpha   90.00
_cell.angle_beta   90.00
_cell.angle_gamma   90.00
#
_symmetry.space_group_name_H-M   'P 1'
#
loop_
_entity.id
_entity.type
_entity.pdbx_description
1 polymer ?
#
loop_
_entity_poly.entity_id
_entity_poly.type
_entity_poly.pdbx_seq_one_letter_code
_entity_poly.pdbx_strand_id
1 'polypeptide(L)'
;MRVTCRRWTLCTLCSTHLQLESRKQELRAARDQVETYKRKLNVLDDSESQGRLLRDEVSFLTAEKSMLQERLVRSRSTSPLPRHSHHSSPLRSESPTRAQLNNSSRQARLVSRFSDLYAVECLEAQSLLRRYIDNLEIVQRIIFIATVEAFQAAKLAYCQFKLRVRKNLSPSHLGPEILEESVASVNDVINTMNVNPRISFSPEVDFVLISSFIRETCRVAFAMQTLDSPLDLAFTSDPELWNSTFTAPLVVYHVWPALVEGDSVIVKGEVVTRRGALWRSRSYSPVRSHSGSPTLTLVSYSDD
;
A
#
# COMPACT_ATOMS: atom_id res chain seq x y z
N MET A 1 46.76 -62.02 -0.76
CA MET A 1 46.75 -60.75 0.01
C MET A 1 46.15 -59.54 -0.74
N ARG A 2 46.42 -59.31 -2.04
CA ARG A 2 45.91 -58.10 -2.74
C ARG A 2 44.39 -58.09 -3.03
N VAL A 3 43.77 -59.25 -3.21
CA VAL A 3 42.33 -59.38 -3.54
C VAL A 3 41.44 -59.07 -2.33
N THR A 4 41.85 -59.49 -1.13
CA THR A 4 41.15 -59.19 0.11
C THR A 4 41.23 -57.70 0.46
N CYS A 5 42.41 -57.07 0.31
CA CYS A 5 42.57 -55.63 0.55
C CYS A 5 41.63 -54.77 -0.32
N ARG A 6 41.50 -55.07 -1.62
CA ARG A 6 40.57 -54.36 -2.53
C ARG A 6 39.10 -54.52 -2.12
N ARG A 7 38.71 -55.72 -1.67
CA ARG A 7 37.33 -56.03 -1.25
C ARG A 7 36.94 -55.31 0.04
N TRP A 8 37.88 -55.14 0.96
CA TRP A 8 37.68 -54.34 2.18
C TRP A 8 37.47 -52.85 1.84
N THR A 9 38.31 -52.25 1.01
CA THR A 9 38.15 -50.84 0.59
C THR A 9 36.83 -50.56 -0.16
N LEU A 10 36.34 -51.51 -0.96
CA LEU A 10 35.05 -51.41 -1.65
C LEU A 10 33.86 -51.46 -0.67
N CYS A 11 33.92 -52.30 0.36
CA CYS A 11 32.90 -52.34 1.41
C CYS A 11 32.86 -51.03 2.22
N THR A 12 34.02 -50.47 2.58
CA THR A 12 34.08 -49.21 3.33
C THR A 12 33.53 -48.05 2.51
N LEU A 13 33.89 -47.97 1.22
CA LEU A 13 33.39 -46.93 0.32
C LEU A 13 31.86 -47.01 0.16
N CYS A 14 31.33 -48.22 -0.05
CA CYS A 14 29.89 -48.45 -0.18
C CYS A 14 29.14 -48.05 1.11
N SER A 15 29.69 -48.38 2.28
CA SER A 15 29.12 -47.99 3.57
C SER A 15 29.09 -46.47 3.75
N THR A 16 30.18 -45.77 3.42
CA THR A 16 30.23 -44.30 3.50
C THR A 16 29.30 -43.61 2.50
N HIS A 17 29.11 -44.19 1.31
CA HIS A 17 28.18 -43.68 0.30
C HIS A 17 26.73 -43.74 0.82
N LEU A 18 26.33 -44.88 1.38
CA LEU A 18 24.99 -45.06 1.98
C LEU A 18 24.76 -44.09 3.15
N GLN A 19 25.78 -43.87 3.98
CA GLN A 19 25.71 -42.89 5.09
C GLN A 19 25.55 -41.45 4.59
N LEU A 20 26.26 -41.07 3.52
CA LEU A 20 26.11 -39.74 2.89
C LEU A 20 24.71 -39.54 2.30
N GLU A 21 24.16 -40.59 1.69
CA GLU A 21 22.86 -40.55 1.05
C GLU A 21 21.73 -40.45 2.09
N SER A 22 21.83 -41.21 3.17
CA SER A 22 20.96 -41.11 4.35
C SER A 22 21.01 -39.71 4.96
N ARG A 23 22.20 -39.15 5.21
CA ARG A 23 22.33 -37.77 5.73
C ARG A 23 21.78 -36.71 4.79
N LYS A 24 21.90 -36.89 3.47
CA LYS A 24 21.28 -35.98 2.48
C LYS A 24 19.76 -36.04 2.52
N GLN A 25 19.17 -37.21 2.75
CA GLN A 25 17.72 -37.35 2.95
C GLN A 25 17.27 -36.67 4.25
N GLU A 26 18.00 -36.87 5.35
CA GLU A 26 17.73 -36.21 6.63
C GLU A 26 17.80 -34.68 6.52
N LEU A 27 18.79 -34.14 5.82
CA LEU A 27 18.90 -32.69 5.58
C LEU A 27 17.73 -32.14 4.76
N ARG A 28 17.25 -32.89 3.76
CA ARG A 28 16.06 -32.50 2.97
C ARG A 28 14.80 -32.51 3.85
N ALA A 29 14.58 -33.58 4.61
CA ALA A 29 13.46 -33.66 5.53
C ALA A 29 13.48 -32.55 6.60
N ALA A 30 14.66 -32.24 7.16
CA ALA A 30 14.82 -31.14 8.10
C ALA A 30 14.51 -29.77 7.47
N ARG A 31 14.92 -29.54 6.22
CA ARG A 31 14.60 -28.32 5.47
C ARG A 31 13.10 -28.16 5.24
N ASP A 32 12.42 -29.23 4.85
CA ASP A 32 10.97 -29.22 4.64
C ASP A 32 10.19 -28.98 5.94
N GLN A 33 10.70 -29.50 7.06
CA GLN A 33 10.17 -29.20 8.39
C GLN A 33 10.35 -27.71 8.74
N VAL A 34 11.51 -27.13 8.48
CA VAL A 34 11.77 -25.69 8.71
C VAL A 34 10.82 -24.82 7.89
N GLU A 35 10.60 -25.14 6.61
CA GLU A 35 9.63 -24.42 5.77
C GLU A 35 8.20 -24.55 6.32
N THR A 36 7.83 -25.73 6.81
CA THR A 36 6.52 -25.93 7.45
C THR A 36 6.37 -25.10 8.73
N TYR A 37 7.41 -25.06 9.57
CA TYR A 37 7.41 -24.22 10.77
C TYR A 37 7.38 -22.73 10.44
N LYS A 38 8.07 -22.30 9.38
CA LYS A 38 8.03 -20.92 8.90
C LYS A 38 6.62 -20.51 8.48
N ARG A 39 5.90 -21.38 7.76
CA ARG A 39 4.48 -21.14 7.42
C ARG A 39 3.61 -21.04 8.67
N LYS A 40 3.81 -21.91 9.66
CA LYS A 40 3.08 -21.86 10.94
C LYS A 40 3.37 -20.57 11.72
N LEU A 41 4.61 -20.09 11.74
CA LEU A 41 4.98 -18.82 12.36
C LEU A 41 4.28 -17.64 11.70
N ASN A 42 4.21 -17.61 10.37
CA ASN A 42 3.49 -16.54 9.67
C ASN A 42 2.00 -16.50 10.04
N VAL A 43 1.35 -17.66 10.17
CA VAL A 43 -0.06 -17.73 10.61
C VAL A 43 -0.24 -17.22 12.05
N LEU A 44 0.73 -17.49 12.93
CA LEU A 44 0.72 -16.98 14.29
C LEU A 44 0.92 -15.46 14.33
N ASP A 45 1.84 -14.92 13.53
CA ASP A 45 2.07 -13.48 13.41
C ASP A 45 0.83 -12.74 12.87
N ASP A 46 0.15 -13.35 11.90
CA ASP A 46 -1.11 -12.87 11.35
C ASP A 46 -2.22 -12.84 12.43
N SER A 47 -2.31 -13.90 13.23
CA SER A 47 -3.25 -14.00 14.36
C SER A 47 -2.94 -13.00 15.48
N GLU A 48 -1.65 -12.79 15.79
CA GLU A 48 -1.21 -11.84 16.80
C GLU A 48 -1.51 -10.40 16.38
N SER A 49 -1.30 -10.10 15.10
CA SER A 49 -1.63 -8.81 14.49
C SER A 49 -3.13 -8.55 14.49
N GLN A 50 -3.95 -9.55 14.17
CA GLN A 50 -5.40 -9.46 14.34
C GLN A 50 -5.80 -9.24 15.81
N GLY A 51 -5.10 -9.90 16.74
CA GLY A 51 -5.29 -9.70 18.18
C GLY A 51 -4.94 -8.27 18.63
N ARG A 52 -3.89 -7.66 18.08
CA ARG A 52 -3.56 -6.24 18.31
C ARG A 52 -4.69 -5.34 17.82
N LEU A 53 -5.13 -5.51 16.58
CA LEU A 53 -6.22 -4.73 15.99
C LEU A 53 -7.53 -4.83 16.78
N LEU A 54 -7.90 -6.03 17.22
CA LEU A 54 -9.10 -6.23 18.03
C LEU A 54 -8.99 -5.60 19.42
N ARG A 55 -7.80 -5.64 20.05
CA ARG A 55 -7.57 -4.97 21.33
C ARG A 55 -7.68 -3.45 21.18
N ASP A 56 -7.13 -2.90 20.10
CA ASP A 56 -7.23 -1.48 19.80
C ASP A 56 -8.70 -1.09 19.58
N GLU A 57 -9.46 -1.90 18.84
CA GLU A 57 -10.91 -1.70 18.63
C GLU A 57 -11.69 -1.74 19.95
N VAL A 58 -11.40 -2.72 20.82
CA VAL A 58 -12.05 -2.84 22.13
C VAL A 58 -11.71 -1.64 23.01
N SER A 59 -10.45 -1.18 23.01
CA SER A 59 -10.02 -0.02 23.79
C SER A 59 -10.74 1.25 23.35
N PHE A 60 -10.87 1.42 22.03
CA PHE A 60 -11.54 2.56 21.43
C PHE A 60 -13.05 2.54 21.71
N LEU A 61 -13.73 1.41 21.46
CA LEU A 61 -15.15 1.23 21.77
C LEU A 61 -15.43 1.44 23.26
N THR A 62 -14.49 1.07 24.13
CA THR A 62 -14.59 1.29 25.58
C THR A 62 -14.48 2.78 25.93
N ALA A 63 -13.55 3.51 25.31
CA ALA A 63 -13.42 4.97 25.49
C ALA A 63 -14.65 5.72 24.94
N GLU A 64 -15.20 5.28 23.81
CA GLU A 64 -16.41 5.88 23.25
C GLU A 64 -17.63 5.59 24.16
N LYS A 65 -17.74 4.36 24.67
CA LYS A 65 -18.78 4.00 25.63
C LYS A 65 -18.71 4.86 26.89
N SER A 66 -17.52 5.14 27.43
CA SER A 66 -17.37 5.99 28.62
C SER A 66 -17.76 7.44 28.33
N MET A 67 -17.37 8.01 27.18
CA MET A 67 -17.78 9.35 26.76
C MET A 67 -19.30 9.47 26.60
N LEU A 68 -19.96 8.47 26.00
CA LEU A 68 -21.42 8.46 25.85
C LEU A 68 -22.12 8.33 27.19
N GLN A 69 -21.59 7.50 28.09
CA GLN A 69 -22.12 7.34 29.44
C GLN A 69 -21.98 8.63 30.25
N GLU A 70 -20.85 9.33 30.15
CA GLU A 70 -20.63 10.64 30.79
C GLU A 70 -21.63 11.68 30.29
N ARG A 71 -21.85 11.76 28.97
CA ARG A 71 -22.86 12.65 28.36
C ARG A 71 -24.28 12.35 28.85
N LEU A 72 -24.63 11.07 28.99
CA LEU A 72 -25.93 10.64 29.50
C LEU A 72 -26.13 10.98 30.99
N VAL A 73 -25.07 10.90 31.79
CA VAL A 73 -25.11 11.29 33.20
C VAL A 73 -25.22 12.81 33.32
N ARG A 74 -24.51 13.56 32.47
CA ARG A 74 -24.54 15.03 32.44
C ARG A 74 -25.89 15.59 31.98
N SER A 75 -26.59 14.92 31.06
CA SER A 75 -27.93 15.32 30.62
C SER A 75 -29.03 15.01 31.64
N ARG A 76 -28.75 14.22 32.68
CA ARG A 76 -29.68 13.89 33.76
C ARG A 76 -29.59 14.81 34.98
N SER A 77 -28.74 15.84 34.98
CA SER A 77 -28.58 16.76 36.11
C SER A 77 -28.68 18.24 35.69
N THR A 78 -29.92 18.75 35.59
CA THR A 78 -30.43 20.04 36.14
C THR A 78 -31.89 20.29 35.68
N SER A 79 -32.81 20.25 36.66
CA SER A 79 -34.18 20.80 36.88
C SER A 79 -35.11 21.37 35.75
N PRO A 80 -36.44 21.40 36.00
CA PRO A 80 -37.51 21.64 35.01
C PRO A 80 -37.98 23.10 34.93
N LEU A 81 -38.56 23.49 33.79
CA LEU A 81 -39.69 24.42 33.65
C LEU A 81 -40.19 24.46 32.18
N PRO A 82 -41.51 24.34 31.92
CA PRO A 82 -42.05 24.37 30.56
C PRO A 82 -42.58 25.77 30.22
N ARG A 83 -42.17 26.32 29.08
CA ARG A 83 -42.94 27.35 28.38
C ARG A 83 -42.88 27.12 26.86
N HIS A 84 -44.07 26.94 26.28
CA HIS A 84 -44.45 27.30 24.91
C HIS A 84 -43.74 28.62 24.49
N SER A 85 -43.33 28.87 23.24
CA SER A 85 -43.91 28.45 21.97
C SER A 85 -43.01 28.92 20.81
N HIS A 86 -43.03 28.14 19.73
CA HIS A 86 -43.19 28.60 18.35
C HIS A 86 -42.00 29.12 17.49
N HIS A 87 -41.68 28.27 16.49
CA HIS A 87 -41.24 28.52 15.11
C HIS A 87 -40.04 29.45 14.83
N SER A 88 -38.88 28.82 14.59
CA SER A 88 -38.18 28.79 13.29
C SER A 88 -36.79 28.18 13.50
N SER A 89 -36.51 27.01 12.94
CA SER A 89 -35.12 26.55 12.83
C SER A 89 -34.91 25.63 11.61
N PRO A 90 -33.72 25.74 10.99
CA PRO A 90 -33.43 25.29 9.64
C PRO A 90 -33.16 23.78 9.61
N LEU A 91 -33.33 23.19 8.42
CA LEU A 91 -32.71 21.96 7.93
C LEU A 91 -32.22 20.99 9.01
N ARG A 92 -32.97 19.89 9.18
CA ARG A 92 -32.55 18.70 9.94
C ARG A 92 -31.05 18.44 9.72
N SER A 93 -30.23 18.81 10.70
CA SER A 93 -28.96 18.15 10.94
C SER A 93 -29.33 16.76 11.44
N GLU A 94 -29.53 15.84 10.50
CA GLU A 94 -29.75 14.43 10.79
C GLU A 94 -28.53 13.96 11.59
N SER A 95 -28.70 13.83 12.90
CA SER A 95 -27.63 13.37 13.77
C SER A 95 -27.30 11.95 13.30
N PRO A 96 -26.04 11.67 12.89
CA PRO A 96 -25.72 10.41 12.25
C PRO A 96 -26.10 9.23 13.15
N THR A 97 -26.71 8.21 12.54
CA THR A 97 -27.12 7.00 13.26
C THR A 97 -25.88 6.30 13.81
N ARG A 98 -25.97 5.61 14.95
CA ARG A 98 -24.86 4.84 15.58
C ARG A 98 -24.10 3.95 14.58
N ALA A 99 -24.77 3.39 13.58
CA ALA A 99 -24.15 2.60 12.51
C ALA A 99 -23.28 3.45 11.56
N GLN A 100 -23.71 4.66 11.22
CA GLN A 100 -22.95 5.60 10.38
C GLN A 100 -21.71 6.15 11.09
N LEU A 101 -21.82 6.43 12.40
CA LEU A 101 -20.67 6.82 13.21
C LEU A 101 -19.60 5.72 13.23
N ASN A 102 -20.01 4.46 13.37
CA ASN A 102 -19.11 3.30 13.33
C ASN A 102 -18.45 3.11 11.94
N ASN A 103 -19.19 3.37 10.86
CA ASN A 103 -18.62 3.27 9.52
C ASN A 103 -17.65 4.44 9.22
N SER A 104 -17.98 5.66 9.63
CA SER A 104 -17.10 6.82 9.46
C SER A 104 -15.78 6.71 10.23
N SER A 105 -15.81 6.20 11.47
CA SER A 105 -14.60 5.98 12.26
C SER A 105 -13.74 4.86 11.66
N ARG A 106 -14.37 3.79 11.19
CA ARG A 106 -13.71 2.69 10.49
C ARG A 106 -13.07 3.14 9.18
N GLN A 107 -13.75 3.96 8.40
CA GLN A 107 -13.22 4.59 7.19
C GLN A 107 -12.00 5.45 7.52
N ALA A 108 -12.08 6.32 8.53
CA ALA A 108 -10.96 7.16 8.95
C ALA A 108 -9.73 6.33 9.38
N ARG A 109 -9.94 5.21 10.09
CA ARG A 109 -8.85 4.29 10.44
C ARG A 109 -8.21 3.65 9.21
N LEU A 110 -9.00 3.19 8.25
CA LEU A 110 -8.46 2.60 7.03
C LEU A 110 -7.68 3.61 6.19
N VAL A 111 -8.14 4.86 6.12
CA VAL A 111 -7.41 5.97 5.51
C VAL A 111 -6.08 6.24 6.22
N SER A 112 -6.08 6.22 7.56
CA SER A 112 -4.85 6.33 8.36
C SER A 112 -3.90 5.16 8.08
N ARG A 113 -4.40 3.92 8.08
CA ARG A 113 -3.58 2.72 7.80
C ARG A 113 -3.02 2.71 6.39
N PHE A 114 -3.75 3.22 5.40
CA PHE A 114 -3.22 3.43 4.05
C PHE A 114 -2.12 4.48 3.98
N SER A 115 -2.21 5.52 4.82
CA SER A 115 -1.14 6.51 4.96
C SER A 115 0.08 5.90 5.67
N ASP A 116 -0.14 5.04 6.67
CA ASP A 116 0.93 4.29 7.35
C ASP A 116 1.65 3.34 6.39
N LEU A 117 0.91 2.62 5.53
CA LEU A 117 1.48 1.77 4.46
C LEU A 117 2.52 2.51 3.61
N TYR A 118 2.27 3.79 3.33
CA TYR A 118 3.22 4.63 2.61
C TYR A 118 4.40 5.08 3.48
N ALA A 119 4.15 5.39 4.75
CA ALA A 119 5.17 5.92 5.65
C ALA A 119 6.12 4.85 6.20
N VAL A 120 5.67 3.61 6.37
CA VAL A 120 6.42 2.54 7.05
C VAL A 120 6.72 1.40 6.09
N GLU A 121 5.69 0.67 5.66
CA GLU A 121 5.84 -0.58 4.90
C GLU A 121 6.46 -0.34 3.51
N CYS A 122 6.13 0.80 2.87
CA CYS A 122 6.74 1.23 1.61
C CYS A 122 8.24 1.52 1.75
N LEU A 123 8.67 2.18 2.83
CA LEU A 123 10.09 2.47 3.08
C LEU A 123 10.88 1.18 3.33
N GLU A 124 10.30 0.23 4.07
CA GLU A 124 10.90 -1.09 4.29
C GLU A 124 11.05 -1.86 2.98
N ALA A 125 9.98 -1.94 2.17
CA ALA A 125 10.01 -2.58 0.85
C ALA A 125 11.04 -1.93 -0.08
N GLN A 126 11.10 -0.59 -0.09
CA GLN A 126 12.10 0.17 -0.84
C GLN A 126 13.52 -0.16 -0.37
N SER A 127 13.75 -0.26 0.94
CA SER A 127 15.06 -0.61 1.50
C SER A 127 15.51 -2.03 1.11
N LEU A 128 14.58 -2.97 0.97
CA LEU A 128 14.85 -4.34 0.53
C LEU A 128 15.18 -4.38 -0.97
N LEU A 129 14.35 -3.74 -1.80
CA LEU A 129 14.54 -3.71 -3.25
C LEU A 129 15.84 -2.99 -3.64
N ARG A 130 16.21 -1.91 -2.93
CA ARG A 130 17.45 -1.16 -3.18
C ARG A 130 18.74 -1.94 -2.91
N ARG A 131 18.68 -3.12 -2.27
CA ARG A 131 19.83 -4.02 -2.14
C ARG A 131 20.17 -4.74 -3.45
N TYR A 132 19.22 -4.77 -4.39
CA TYR A 132 19.32 -5.49 -5.65
C TYR A 132 19.12 -4.60 -6.87
N ILE A 133 18.39 -3.49 -6.74
CA ILE A 133 18.10 -2.54 -7.81
C ILE A 133 18.67 -1.16 -7.45
N ASP A 134 19.64 -0.69 -8.23
CA ASP A 134 20.26 0.63 -8.02
C ASP A 134 19.35 1.79 -8.46
N ASN A 135 18.48 1.54 -9.45
CA ASN A 135 17.60 2.56 -9.99
C ASN A 135 16.36 2.78 -9.10
N LEU A 136 16.36 3.91 -8.38
CA LEU A 136 15.26 4.31 -7.50
C LEU A 136 13.91 4.41 -8.22
N GLU A 137 13.89 4.88 -9.47
CA GLU A 137 12.64 4.99 -10.24
C GLU A 137 12.00 3.61 -10.46
N ILE A 138 12.81 2.59 -10.77
CA ILE A 138 12.31 1.22 -10.96
C ILE A 138 11.78 0.68 -9.63
N VAL A 139 12.48 0.91 -8.53
CA VAL A 139 12.02 0.51 -7.19
C VAL A 139 10.66 1.14 -6.84
N GLN A 140 10.50 2.44 -7.08
CA GLN A 140 9.24 3.14 -6.82
C GLN A 140 8.11 2.67 -7.75
N ARG A 141 8.41 2.40 -9.03
CA ARG A 141 7.45 1.81 -9.98
C ARG A 141 7.00 0.41 -9.54
N ILE A 142 7.91 -0.43 -9.02
CA ILE A 142 7.58 -1.75 -8.48
C ILE A 142 6.60 -1.62 -7.30
N ILE A 143 6.88 -0.73 -6.34
CA ILE A 143 6.02 -0.52 -5.17
C ILE A 143 4.65 0.01 -5.59
N PHE A 144 4.63 0.99 -6.50
CA PHE A 144 3.38 1.54 -7.05
C PHE A 144 2.54 0.44 -7.70
N ILE A 145 3.13 -0.37 -8.58
CA ILE A 145 2.42 -1.45 -9.26
C ILE A 145 1.96 -2.51 -8.27
N ALA A 146 2.80 -2.92 -7.31
CA ALA A 146 2.41 -3.86 -6.26
C ALA A 146 1.17 -3.38 -5.50
N THR A 147 1.09 -2.07 -5.22
CA THR A 147 -0.06 -1.46 -4.56
C THR A 147 -1.31 -1.53 -5.43
N VAL A 148 -1.19 -1.13 -6.70
CA VAL A 148 -2.31 -1.15 -7.66
C VAL A 148 -2.85 -2.57 -7.87
N GLU A 149 -1.95 -3.53 -8.11
CA GLU A 149 -2.29 -4.93 -8.34
C GLU A 149 -2.92 -5.57 -7.08
N ALA A 150 -2.41 -5.25 -5.88
CA ALA A 150 -2.99 -5.70 -4.62
C ALA A 150 -4.42 -5.19 -4.43
N PHE A 151 -4.69 -3.91 -4.74
CA PHE A 151 -6.04 -3.34 -4.66
C PHE A 151 -7.00 -4.01 -5.66
N GLN A 152 -6.56 -4.23 -6.90
CA GLN A 152 -7.35 -4.93 -7.91
C GLN A 152 -7.66 -6.37 -7.48
N ALA A 153 -6.65 -7.10 -7.00
CA ALA A 153 -6.83 -8.46 -6.52
C ALA A 153 -7.78 -8.52 -5.31
N ALA A 154 -7.64 -7.59 -4.35
CA ALA A 154 -8.52 -7.52 -3.18
C ALA A 154 -9.97 -7.22 -3.56
N LYS A 155 -10.19 -6.34 -4.55
CA LYS A 155 -11.51 -6.04 -5.11
C LYS A 155 -12.16 -7.27 -5.75
N LEU A 156 -11.39 -8.03 -6.54
CA LEU A 156 -11.86 -9.29 -7.12
C LEU A 156 -12.18 -10.33 -6.04
N ALA A 157 -11.32 -10.47 -5.04
CA ALA A 157 -11.50 -11.40 -3.93
C ALA A 157 -12.76 -11.07 -3.12
N TYR A 158 -13.02 -9.77 -2.86
CA TYR A 158 -14.25 -9.33 -2.21
C TYR A 158 -15.51 -9.58 -3.06
N CYS A 159 -15.44 -9.37 -4.37
CA CYS A 159 -16.55 -9.72 -5.27
C CYS A 159 -16.87 -11.22 -5.21
N GLN A 160 -15.84 -12.08 -5.24
CA GLN A 160 -15.99 -13.53 -5.10
C GLN A 160 -16.58 -13.91 -3.73
N PHE A 161 -16.11 -13.27 -2.65
CA PHE A 161 -16.66 -13.43 -1.32
C PHE A 161 -18.15 -13.12 -1.26
N LYS A 162 -18.59 -11.96 -1.78
CA LYS A 162 -20.01 -11.60 -1.82
C LYS A 162 -20.85 -12.61 -2.59
N LEU A 163 -20.34 -13.11 -3.72
CA LEU A 163 -21.03 -14.14 -4.49
C LEU A 163 -21.13 -15.46 -3.71
N ARG A 164 -20.07 -15.88 -3.01
CA ARG A 164 -20.06 -17.08 -2.17
C ARG A 164 -21.03 -16.96 -0.99
N VAL A 165 -21.02 -15.84 -0.28
CA VAL A 165 -21.95 -15.58 0.83
C VAL A 165 -23.40 -15.62 0.34
N ARG A 166 -23.71 -15.03 -0.83
CA ARG A 166 -25.06 -15.08 -1.42
C ARG A 166 -25.49 -16.49 -1.83
N LYS A 167 -24.57 -17.33 -2.31
CA LYS A 167 -24.86 -18.69 -2.77
C LYS A 167 -24.93 -19.72 -1.62
N ASN A 168 -24.20 -19.50 -0.53
CA ASN A 168 -23.99 -20.47 0.55
C ASN A 168 -24.72 -20.10 1.86
N LEU A 169 -25.91 -19.50 1.78
CA LEU A 169 -26.78 -19.22 2.94
C LEU A 169 -27.42 -20.49 3.55
N SER A 170 -26.67 -21.59 3.70
CA SER A 170 -26.99 -22.66 4.63
C SER A 170 -26.21 -22.43 5.94
N PRO A 171 -26.87 -22.41 7.12
CA PRO A 171 -26.29 -21.90 8.36
C PRO A 171 -25.44 -22.95 9.11
N SER A 172 -24.50 -23.60 8.43
CA SER A 172 -23.63 -24.59 9.05
C SER A 172 -22.16 -24.34 8.68
N HIS A 173 -21.40 -23.85 9.67
CA HIS A 173 -19.95 -23.67 9.68
C HIS A 173 -19.35 -22.63 8.70
N LEU A 174 -19.56 -21.34 9.00
CA LEU A 174 -18.65 -20.27 8.54
C LEU A 174 -17.49 -20.17 9.54
N GLY A 175 -16.42 -20.92 9.32
CA GLY A 175 -15.18 -20.84 10.10
C GLY A 175 -14.22 -19.75 9.61
N PRO A 176 -13.19 -19.40 10.41
CA PRO A 176 -12.16 -18.40 10.05
C PRO A 176 -11.36 -18.75 8.78
N GLU A 177 -11.38 -20.00 8.32
CA GLU A 177 -10.70 -20.43 7.09
C GLU A 177 -11.26 -19.78 5.80
N ILE A 178 -12.54 -19.39 5.78
CA ILE A 178 -13.14 -18.74 4.61
C ILE A 178 -12.66 -17.29 4.46
N LEU A 179 -12.30 -16.63 5.57
CA LEU A 179 -11.77 -15.27 5.55
C LEU A 179 -10.34 -15.25 4.99
N GLU A 180 -9.53 -16.23 5.36
CA GLU A 180 -8.17 -16.45 4.83
C GLU A 180 -8.19 -16.84 3.34
N GLU A 181 -9.15 -17.66 2.90
CA GLU A 181 -9.34 -17.96 1.46
C GLU A 181 -10.03 -16.82 0.68
N SER A 182 -10.48 -15.77 1.38
CA SER A 182 -11.17 -14.63 0.78
C SER A 182 -10.30 -13.40 0.60
N VAL A 183 -9.13 -13.35 1.24
CA VAL A 183 -8.15 -12.28 0.98
C VAL A 183 -7.38 -12.62 -0.29
N ALA A 184 -7.01 -11.59 -1.06
CA ALA A 184 -6.27 -11.78 -2.30
C ALA A 184 -4.96 -12.55 -2.05
N SER A 185 -4.72 -13.59 -2.85
CA SER A 185 -3.48 -14.37 -2.79
C SER A 185 -2.30 -13.49 -3.17
N VAL A 186 -1.30 -13.42 -2.28
CA VAL A 186 -0.04 -12.71 -2.54
C VAL A 186 0.63 -13.24 -3.81
N ASN A 187 0.50 -14.54 -4.09
CA ASN A 187 1.06 -15.15 -5.30
C ASN A 187 0.36 -14.66 -6.57
N ASP A 188 -0.94 -14.41 -6.53
CA ASP A 188 -1.68 -13.92 -7.69
C ASP A 188 -1.20 -12.52 -8.06
N VAL A 189 -1.00 -11.65 -7.06
CA VAL A 189 -0.42 -10.31 -7.23
C VAL A 189 1.01 -10.40 -7.78
N ILE A 190 1.85 -11.28 -7.22
CA ILE A 190 3.22 -11.47 -7.72
C ILE A 190 3.21 -11.95 -9.18
N ASN A 191 2.31 -12.86 -9.54
CA ASN A 191 2.17 -13.35 -10.90
C ASN A 191 1.73 -12.25 -11.87
N THR A 192 0.80 -11.36 -11.48
CA THR A 192 0.41 -10.22 -12.33
C THR A 192 1.52 -9.18 -12.43
N MET A 193 2.27 -8.94 -11.36
CA MET A 193 3.46 -8.09 -11.39
C MET A 193 4.54 -8.63 -12.34
N ASN A 194 4.80 -9.94 -12.34
CA ASN A 194 5.83 -10.57 -13.17
C ASN A 194 5.58 -10.43 -14.68
N VAL A 195 4.31 -10.34 -15.10
CA VAL A 195 3.95 -10.12 -16.51
C VAL A 195 3.84 -8.64 -16.89
N ASN A 196 3.98 -7.72 -15.92
CA ASN A 196 3.81 -6.29 -16.16
C ASN A 196 5.01 -5.71 -16.92
N PRO A 197 4.83 -5.20 -18.15
CA PRO A 197 5.93 -4.73 -19.00
C PRO A 197 6.69 -3.53 -18.42
N ARG A 198 6.13 -2.80 -17.44
CA ARG A 198 6.82 -1.64 -16.83
C ARG A 198 7.89 -2.03 -15.82
N ILE A 199 7.84 -3.25 -15.28
CA ILE A 199 8.74 -3.74 -14.23
C ILE A 199 9.33 -5.12 -14.51
N SER A 200 8.86 -5.84 -15.54
CA SER A 200 9.35 -7.17 -15.92
C SER A 200 10.77 -7.17 -16.52
N PHE A 201 11.38 -6.00 -16.70
CA PHE A 201 12.76 -5.85 -17.18
C PHE A 201 13.83 -6.00 -16.07
N SER A 202 13.44 -6.28 -14.83
CA SER A 202 14.35 -6.49 -13.70
C SER A 202 14.42 -7.99 -13.33
N PRO A 203 15.08 -8.86 -14.13
CA PRO A 203 15.17 -10.30 -13.86
C PRO A 203 16.03 -10.63 -12.62
N GLU A 204 16.68 -9.62 -12.03
CA GLU A 204 17.57 -9.74 -10.88
C GLU A 204 16.81 -9.92 -9.55
N VAL A 205 15.51 -9.62 -9.52
CA VAL A 205 14.72 -9.55 -8.29
C VAL A 205 13.46 -10.39 -8.37
N ASP A 206 13.29 -11.27 -7.37
CA ASP A 206 12.03 -11.96 -7.12
C ASP A 206 11.12 -11.06 -6.26
N PHE A 207 9.91 -10.76 -6.76
CA PHE A 207 8.94 -9.95 -6.02
C PHE A 207 8.40 -10.63 -4.75
N VAL A 208 8.68 -11.92 -4.54
CA VAL A 208 8.45 -12.58 -3.24
C VAL A 208 9.16 -11.83 -2.09
N LEU A 209 10.25 -11.10 -2.36
CA LEU A 209 10.95 -10.28 -1.36
C LEU A 209 10.06 -9.23 -0.68
N ILE A 210 9.05 -8.71 -1.38
CA ILE A 210 8.10 -7.71 -0.85
C ILE A 210 6.74 -8.33 -0.50
N SER A 211 6.68 -9.64 -0.31
CA SER A 211 5.44 -10.37 0.00
C SER A 211 4.75 -9.91 1.30
N SER A 212 5.51 -9.43 2.29
CA SER A 212 4.95 -8.82 3.52
C SER A 212 4.18 -7.53 3.20
N PHE A 213 4.79 -6.64 2.41
CA PHE A 213 4.17 -5.41 1.93
C PHE A 213 2.91 -5.69 1.09
N ILE A 214 2.99 -6.65 0.16
CA ILE A 214 1.84 -7.05 -0.67
C ILE A 214 0.71 -7.58 0.21
N ARG A 215 1.01 -8.44 1.20
CA ARG A 215 0.02 -9.01 2.12
C ARG A 215 -0.72 -7.91 2.89
N GLU A 216 0.00 -6.99 3.50
CA GLU A 216 -0.62 -5.93 4.29
C GLU A 216 -1.44 -4.97 3.41
N THR A 217 -0.94 -4.68 2.20
CA THR A 217 -1.70 -3.90 1.22
C THR A 217 -3.00 -4.60 0.81
N CYS A 218 -2.97 -5.90 0.52
CA CYS A 218 -4.16 -6.69 0.22
C CYS A 218 -5.18 -6.67 1.39
N ARG A 219 -4.71 -6.72 2.65
CA ARG A 219 -5.59 -6.64 3.83
C ARG A 219 -6.29 -5.31 3.95
N VAL A 220 -5.54 -4.21 3.85
CA VAL A 220 -6.09 -2.86 3.90
C VAL A 220 -7.07 -2.65 2.74
N ALA A 221 -6.68 -3.03 1.52
CA ALA A 221 -7.53 -2.92 0.35
C ALA A 221 -8.82 -3.74 0.48
N PHE A 222 -8.75 -4.99 0.95
CA PHE A 222 -9.93 -5.82 1.17
C PHE A 222 -10.85 -5.21 2.22
N ALA A 223 -10.30 -4.72 3.34
CA ALA A 223 -11.07 -4.04 4.37
C ALA A 223 -11.75 -2.76 3.83
N MET A 224 -11.08 -2.01 2.96
CA MET A 224 -11.66 -0.85 2.28
C MET A 224 -12.85 -1.21 1.38
N GLN A 225 -12.85 -2.37 0.73
CA GLN A 225 -13.99 -2.84 -0.08
C GLN A 225 -15.22 -3.21 0.75
N THR A 226 -15.04 -3.47 2.05
CA THR A 226 -16.11 -3.85 2.97
C THR A 226 -16.75 -2.66 3.69
N LEU A 227 -16.38 -1.42 3.35
CA LEU A 227 -17.07 -0.21 3.79
C LEU A 227 -18.41 -0.05 3.05
N ASP A 228 -19.37 0.67 3.64
CA ASP A 228 -20.65 0.95 2.93
C ASP A 228 -20.40 1.78 1.66
N SER A 229 -19.46 2.72 1.74
CA SER A 229 -18.86 3.42 0.62
C SER A 229 -17.44 2.89 0.40
N PRO A 230 -17.19 2.07 -0.63
CA PRO A 230 -15.88 1.46 -0.84
C PRO A 230 -14.85 2.52 -1.26
N LEU A 231 -13.66 2.43 -0.67
CA LEU A 231 -12.50 3.23 -1.09
C LEU A 231 -11.71 2.46 -2.16
N ASP A 232 -11.25 3.17 -3.18
CA ASP A 232 -10.47 2.61 -4.28
C ASP A 232 -9.32 3.54 -4.66
N LEU A 233 -8.41 3.07 -5.51
CA LEU A 233 -7.35 3.90 -6.05
C LEU A 233 -7.86 4.75 -7.20
N ALA A 234 -7.39 5.99 -7.29
CA ALA A 234 -7.67 6.85 -8.43
C ALA A 234 -7.14 6.19 -9.71
N PHE A 235 -7.90 6.29 -10.80
CA PHE A 235 -7.44 5.84 -12.11
C PHE A 235 -6.27 6.71 -12.57
N THR A 236 -5.06 6.20 -12.40
CA THR A 236 -3.85 6.81 -12.95
C THR A 236 -3.61 6.24 -14.34
N SER A 237 -4.17 6.91 -15.35
CA SER A 237 -3.76 6.71 -16.75
C SER A 237 -2.29 7.09 -16.94
N ASP A 238 -1.63 6.44 -17.90
CA ASP A 238 -0.23 6.64 -18.27
C ASP A 238 0.17 8.13 -18.37
N PRO A 239 1.36 8.55 -17.89
CA PRO A 239 1.90 9.88 -18.15
C PRO A 239 2.13 10.21 -19.64
N GLU A 240 1.86 9.30 -20.57
CA GLU A 240 2.22 9.43 -21.99
C GLU A 240 1.15 10.04 -22.91
N LEU A 241 0.00 10.55 -22.42
CA LEU A 241 -1.11 10.91 -23.33
C LEU A 241 -1.71 12.32 -23.29
N TRP A 242 -1.12 13.31 -22.61
CA TRP A 242 -1.63 14.69 -22.66
C TRP A 242 -0.62 15.70 -23.21
N ASN A 243 -0.25 15.49 -24.45
CA ASN A 243 0.30 16.52 -25.32
C ASN A 243 -0.86 17.36 -25.89
N SER A 244 -1.21 18.43 -25.19
CA SER A 244 -1.53 19.72 -25.82
C SER A 244 -1.83 20.78 -24.77
N THR A 245 -0.97 21.81 -24.74
CA THR A 245 -1.25 23.14 -24.16
C THR A 245 -1.64 23.21 -22.68
N PHE A 246 -0.66 23.19 -21.78
CA PHE A 246 -0.46 24.23 -20.75
C PHE A 246 0.77 23.88 -19.91
N THR A 247 1.29 24.87 -19.20
CA THR A 247 2.43 24.86 -18.25
C THR A 247 2.23 23.92 -17.03
N ALA A 248 1.76 22.69 -17.25
CA ALA A 248 1.60 21.67 -16.22
C ALA A 248 2.91 20.86 -16.10
N PRO A 249 3.40 20.61 -14.87
CA PRO A 249 4.54 19.73 -14.67
C PRO A 249 4.25 18.34 -15.24
N LEU A 250 5.08 17.87 -16.18
CA LEU A 250 4.95 16.53 -16.75
C LEU A 250 5.20 15.50 -15.65
N VAL A 251 4.21 14.66 -15.37
CA VAL A 251 4.37 13.50 -14.48
C VAL A 251 5.28 12.50 -15.20
N VAL A 252 6.36 12.09 -14.54
CA VAL A 252 7.32 11.10 -15.06
C VAL A 252 6.88 9.71 -14.66
N TYR A 253 6.52 9.53 -13.40
CA TYR A 253 5.94 8.30 -12.85
C TYR A 253 5.23 8.59 -11.53
N HIS A 254 4.34 7.67 -11.15
CA HIS A 254 3.67 7.66 -9.86
C HIS A 254 4.50 6.88 -8.84
N VAL A 255 4.64 7.44 -7.64
CA VAL A 255 5.30 6.80 -6.49
C VAL A 255 4.25 6.13 -5.61
N TRP A 256 3.14 6.82 -5.37
CA TRP A 256 2.05 6.33 -4.53
C TRP A 256 0.69 6.70 -5.13
N PRO A 257 -0.29 5.77 -5.18
CA PRO A 257 -1.59 6.06 -5.74
C PRO A 257 -2.42 6.99 -4.83
N ALA A 258 -3.30 7.78 -5.45
CA ALA A 258 -4.29 8.55 -4.71
C ALA A 258 -5.45 7.65 -4.30
N LEU A 259 -6.03 7.89 -3.12
CA LEU A 259 -7.20 7.16 -2.62
C LEU A 259 -8.46 7.98 -2.87
N VAL A 260 -9.49 7.34 -3.43
CA VAL A 260 -10.76 7.97 -3.81
C VAL A 260 -11.95 7.24 -3.21
N GLU A 261 -13.00 8.00 -2.93
CA GLU A 261 -14.33 7.53 -2.60
C GLU A 261 -15.28 8.03 -3.70
N GLY A 262 -15.70 7.15 -4.61
CA GLY A 262 -16.40 7.57 -5.82
C GLY A 262 -15.54 8.52 -6.66
N ASP A 263 -16.01 9.76 -6.82
CA ASP A 263 -15.31 10.81 -7.58
C ASP A 263 -14.48 11.76 -6.68
N SER A 264 -14.51 11.56 -5.36
CA SER A 264 -13.84 12.44 -4.40
C SER A 264 -12.48 11.88 -3.97
N VAL A 265 -11.44 12.70 -4.07
CA VAL A 265 -10.09 12.35 -3.58
C VAL A 265 -10.02 12.52 -2.07
N ILE A 266 -9.77 11.42 -1.36
CA ILE A 266 -9.63 11.38 0.10
C ILE A 266 -8.16 11.54 0.49
N VAL A 267 -7.25 10.86 -0.21
CA VAL A 267 -5.80 10.96 0.00
C VAL A 267 -5.11 11.27 -1.33
N LYS A 268 -4.24 12.27 -1.34
CA LYS A 268 -3.45 12.62 -2.51
C LYS A 268 -2.33 11.60 -2.70
N GLY A 269 -2.13 11.15 -3.94
CA GLY A 269 -0.99 10.33 -4.31
C GLY A 269 0.29 11.14 -4.45
N GLU A 270 1.41 10.44 -4.61
CA GLU A 270 2.72 11.04 -4.85
C GLU A 270 3.19 10.75 -6.28
N VAL A 271 3.71 11.78 -6.93
CA VAL A 271 4.18 11.72 -8.32
C VAL A 271 5.51 12.46 -8.46
N VAL A 272 6.41 11.88 -9.26
CA VAL A 272 7.62 12.57 -9.68
C VAL A 272 7.32 13.36 -10.93
N THR A 273 7.57 14.67 -10.90
CA THR A 273 7.36 15.54 -12.06
C THR A 273 8.68 16.06 -12.59
N ARG A 274 8.81 16.13 -13.91
CA ARG A 274 9.95 16.79 -14.57
C ARG A 274 9.51 18.18 -14.94
N ARG A 275 9.97 19.18 -14.18
CA ARG A 275 9.84 20.58 -14.60
C ARG A 275 10.70 20.77 -15.85
N GLY A 276 10.06 21.02 -16.99
CA GLY A 276 10.74 21.44 -18.21
C GLY A 276 11.66 22.61 -17.89
N ALA A 277 12.89 22.53 -18.38
CA ALA A 277 13.89 23.57 -18.24
C ALA A 277 13.23 24.93 -18.52
N LEU A 278 13.31 25.85 -17.55
CA LEU A 278 13.26 27.26 -17.89
C LEU A 278 14.29 27.41 -19.00
N TRP A 279 13.84 27.74 -20.20
CA TRP A 279 14.73 28.11 -21.28
C TRP A 279 15.48 29.32 -20.75
N ARG A 280 16.65 29.08 -20.15
CA ARG A 280 17.67 30.11 -20.06
C ARG A 280 17.99 30.40 -21.51
N SER A 281 17.31 31.40 -22.05
CA SER A 281 17.80 32.16 -23.19
C SER A 281 19.10 32.84 -22.71
N ARG A 282 20.16 32.04 -22.58
CA ARG A 282 21.51 32.52 -22.81
C ARG A 282 21.61 32.58 -24.33
N SER A 283 21.10 33.67 -24.89
CA SER A 283 21.53 34.15 -26.20
C SER A 283 23.00 34.57 -26.06
N TYR A 284 23.88 33.58 -26.15
CA TYR A 284 25.27 33.79 -26.54
C TYR A 284 25.36 33.40 -28.01
N SER A 285 25.26 34.40 -28.88
CA SER A 285 25.78 34.33 -30.24
C SER A 285 26.59 35.59 -30.54
N PRO A 286 27.68 35.47 -31.32
CA PRO A 286 28.86 36.33 -31.23
C PRO A 286 29.10 37.15 -32.51
N VAL A 287 30.12 38.04 -32.45
CA VAL A 287 30.84 38.73 -33.55
C VAL A 287 30.49 40.22 -33.80
N ARG A 288 31.30 41.08 -33.16
CA ARG A 288 32.19 42.11 -33.74
C ARG A 288 31.59 43.29 -34.53
N SER A 289 31.72 44.50 -33.98
CA SER A 289 32.55 45.58 -34.60
C SER A 289 32.71 46.79 -33.67
N HIS A 290 33.95 47.26 -33.58
CA HIS A 290 34.36 48.55 -33.01
C HIS A 290 33.93 49.72 -33.91
N SER A 291 33.58 50.85 -33.29
CA SER A 291 33.67 52.27 -33.73
C SER A 291 32.39 53.00 -33.32
N GLY A 292 32.38 54.20 -32.76
CA GLY A 292 33.38 55.14 -32.29
C GLY A 292 32.60 56.22 -31.50
N SER A 293 33.22 56.85 -30.51
CA SER A 293 32.72 58.15 -30.02
C SER A 293 32.86 59.19 -31.15
N PRO A 294 32.01 60.23 -31.23
CA PRO A 294 32.20 61.38 -30.34
C PRO A 294 30.93 62.14 -29.89
N THR A 295 31.07 62.79 -28.74
CA THR A 295 30.76 64.20 -28.41
C THR A 295 29.53 64.88 -29.03
N LEU A 296 28.62 65.42 -28.18
CA LEU A 296 28.28 66.86 -28.15
C LEU A 296 27.35 67.21 -26.97
N THR A 297 27.87 68.10 -26.13
CA THR A 297 27.27 69.10 -25.24
C THR A 297 25.83 69.57 -25.50
N LEU A 298 25.01 69.70 -24.44
CA LEU A 298 24.34 70.96 -24.02
C LEU A 298 23.60 70.72 -22.67
N VAL A 299 24.10 71.27 -21.55
CA VAL A 299 23.57 72.46 -20.83
C VAL A 299 22.34 72.20 -19.93
N SER A 300 22.65 72.18 -18.63
CA SER A 300 21.93 72.69 -17.45
C SER A 300 20.52 73.30 -17.59
N TYR A 301 19.66 73.05 -16.60
CA TYR A 301 19.46 73.98 -15.46
C TYR A 301 18.76 73.27 -14.28
N SER A 302 19.27 73.54 -13.09
CA SER A 302 18.57 73.43 -11.81
C SER A 302 17.56 74.59 -11.70
N ASP A 303 16.52 74.45 -10.89
CA ASP A 303 16.28 75.29 -9.70
C ASP A 303 14.79 75.27 -9.30
N ASP A 304 14.63 75.18 -7.97
CA ASP A 304 13.46 75.36 -7.10
C ASP A 304 12.28 74.37 -7.16
#